data_AF-A0A925X2Z1-F1
#
_entry.id   AF-A0A925X2Z1-F1
#
_cell.length_a   1.000
_cell.length_b   1.000
_cell.length_c   1.000
_cell.angle_alpha   90.00
_cell.angle_beta   90.00
_cell.angle_gamma   90.00
#
_symmetry.space_group_name_H-M   'P 1'
#
loop_
_entity.id
_entity.type
_entity.pdbx_description
1 polymer ?
#
loop_
_entity_poly.entity_id
_entity_poly.type
_entity_poly.pdbx_seq_one_letter_code
_entity_poly.pdbx_strand_id
1 'polypeptide(L)'
;MKLETESGGTFNEPQVSDLSAAIRSLDTDGSTWAILSKERNDFVQVRRATQQDYRVEYHDPNSDDHFAAPESLTIEQAQRLFADFHAGGTHWKTMATFQPTELKSRSGCAGRSAAAIAVVLGLGIWVATRQLF
;
A
#
# COMPACT_ATOMS: atom_id res chain seq x y z
N MET A 1 -2.37 -15.83 -2.89
CA MET A 1 -1.86 -14.49 -3.26
C MET A 1 -1.34 -14.52 -4.68
N LYS A 2 -1.41 -13.42 -5.42
CA LYS A 2 -0.98 -13.36 -6.83
C LYS A 2 -0.24 -12.06 -7.12
N LEU A 3 0.93 -12.15 -7.76
CA LEU A 3 1.68 -11.00 -8.27
C LEU A 3 1.51 -10.93 -9.78
N GLU A 4 1.21 -9.73 -10.29
CA GLU A 4 1.08 -9.41 -11.71
C GLU A 4 2.00 -8.23 -12.05
N THR A 5 2.72 -8.33 -13.17
CA THR A 5 3.60 -7.27 -13.67
C THR A 5 3.12 -6.75 -15.03
N GLU A 6 3.43 -5.49 -15.34
CA GLU A 6 3.05 -4.91 -16.64
C GLU A 6 3.58 -5.69 -17.85
N SER A 7 4.77 -6.27 -17.71
CA SER A 7 5.39 -7.12 -18.73
C SER A 7 4.68 -8.47 -18.97
N GLY A 8 3.55 -8.73 -18.29
CA GLY A 8 2.76 -9.95 -18.43
C GLY A 8 3.20 -11.10 -17.51
N GLY A 9 4.13 -10.85 -16.59
CA GLY A 9 4.52 -11.82 -15.57
C GLY A 9 3.38 -12.06 -14.59
N THR A 10 3.07 -13.33 -14.32
CA THR A 10 2.07 -13.73 -13.32
C THR A 10 2.66 -14.82 -12.43
N PHE A 11 2.65 -14.57 -11.12
CA PHE A 11 3.18 -15.49 -10.12
C PHE A 11 2.08 -15.84 -9.12
N ASN A 12 1.70 -17.11 -9.08
CA ASN A 12 0.82 -17.63 -8.05
C ASN A 12 1.65 -17.94 -6.81
N GLU A 13 1.22 -17.45 -5.66
CA GLU A 13 1.94 -17.61 -4.39
C GLU A 13 3.41 -17.10 -4.45
N PRO A 14 3.61 -15.82 -4.84
CA PRO A 14 4.94 -15.26 -5.02
C PRO A 14 5.76 -15.31 -3.74
N GLN A 15 7.04 -15.61 -3.84
CA GLN A 15 7.98 -15.49 -2.73
C GLN A 15 8.44 -14.03 -2.58
N VAL A 16 8.99 -13.68 -1.41
CA VAL A 16 9.50 -12.32 -1.14
C VAL A 16 10.58 -11.90 -2.16
N SER A 17 11.35 -12.86 -2.67
CA SER A 17 12.31 -12.63 -3.75
C SER A 17 11.64 -12.18 -5.05
N ASP A 18 10.47 -12.75 -5.39
CA ASP A 18 9.71 -12.42 -6.60
C ASP A 18 9.15 -11.01 -6.49
N LEU A 19 8.63 -10.65 -5.31
CA LEU A 19 8.17 -9.29 -5.01
C LEU A 19 9.31 -8.28 -5.18
N SER A 20 10.47 -8.57 -4.61
CA SER A 20 11.64 -7.69 -4.68
C SER A 20 12.15 -7.54 -6.12
N ALA A 21 12.14 -8.64 -6.89
CA ALA A 21 12.53 -8.64 -8.30
C ALA A 21 11.57 -7.81 -9.15
N ALA A 22 10.26 -7.98 -8.96
CA ALA A 22 9.24 -7.21 -9.69
C ALA A 22 9.36 -5.70 -9.43
N ILE A 23 9.57 -5.28 -8.17
CA ILE A 23 9.77 -3.86 -7.86
C ILE A 23 11.05 -3.30 -8.48
N ARG A 24 12.15 -4.07 -8.50
CA ARG A 24 13.39 -3.66 -9.18
C ARG A 24 13.22 -3.58 -10.70
N SER A 25 12.42 -4.47 -11.27
CA SER A 25 12.24 -4.54 -12.72
C SER A 25 11.59 -3.28 -13.27
N LEU A 26 10.78 -2.59 -12.45
CA LEU A 26 10.18 -1.29 -12.76
C LEU A 26 11.22 -0.24 -13.21
N ASP A 27 12.48 -0.34 -12.77
CA ASP A 27 13.54 0.58 -13.19
C ASP A 27 14.26 0.15 -14.47
N THR A 28 14.21 -1.13 -14.84
CA THR A 28 15.14 -1.73 -15.80
C THR A 28 14.50 -2.24 -17.09
N ASP A 29 13.25 -2.71 -17.05
CA ASP A 29 12.65 -3.46 -18.17
C ASP A 29 11.53 -2.70 -18.91
N GLY A 30 11.32 -1.43 -18.54
CA GLY A 30 10.25 -0.60 -19.11
C GLY A 30 8.88 -0.79 -18.44
N SER A 31 8.72 -1.78 -17.56
CA SER A 31 7.53 -1.91 -16.73
C SER A 31 7.38 -0.70 -15.83
N THR A 32 6.16 -0.24 -15.68
CA THR A 32 5.79 0.94 -14.90
C THR A 32 4.95 0.58 -13.69
N TRP A 33 4.42 -0.65 -13.60
CA TRP A 33 3.65 -1.10 -12.46
C TRP A 33 3.79 -2.60 -12.14
N ALA A 34 3.54 -2.91 -10.88
CA ALA A 34 3.35 -4.27 -10.35
C ALA A 34 2.17 -4.26 -9.37
N ILE A 35 1.36 -5.31 -9.39
CA ILE A 35 0.16 -5.47 -8.55
C ILE A 35 0.32 -6.75 -7.73
N LEU A 36 0.16 -6.65 -6.41
CA LEU A 36 0.09 -7.79 -5.51
C LEU A 36 -1.34 -7.89 -4.95
N SER A 37 -2.03 -8.98 -5.28
CA SER A 37 -3.43 -9.20 -4.92
C SER A 37 -3.62 -10.40 -3.99
N LYS A 38 -4.58 -10.26 -3.08
CA LYS A 38 -5.20 -11.32 -2.28
C LYS A 38 -6.59 -11.61 -2.86
N GLU A 39 -7.34 -12.48 -2.19
CA GLU A 39 -8.72 -12.78 -2.56
C GLU A 39 -9.62 -11.54 -2.44
N ARG A 40 -10.78 -11.56 -3.13
CA ARG A 40 -11.84 -10.54 -3.00
C ARG A 40 -11.42 -9.11 -3.32
N ASN A 41 -10.64 -8.92 -4.39
CA ASN A 41 -10.19 -7.60 -4.86
C ASN A 41 -9.32 -6.83 -3.85
N ASP A 42 -8.79 -7.44 -2.80
CA ASP A 42 -7.80 -6.80 -1.93
C ASP A 42 -6.44 -6.78 -2.65
N PHE A 43 -5.97 -5.61 -3.04
CA PHE A 43 -4.69 -5.49 -3.75
C PHE A 43 -3.93 -4.23 -3.35
N VAL A 44 -2.62 -4.31 -3.53
CA VAL A 44 -1.69 -3.17 -3.52
C VAL A 44 -1.01 -3.11 -4.88
N GLN A 45 -0.96 -1.92 -5.47
CA GLN A 45 -0.24 -1.61 -6.69
C GLN A 45 0.91 -0.65 -6.37
N VAL A 46 2.09 -0.96 -6.90
CA VAL A 46 3.21 0.00 -6.95
C VAL A 46 3.42 0.38 -8.41
N ARG A 47 3.53 1.67 -8.68
CA ARG A 47 3.91 2.21 -9.99
C ARG A 47 5.14 3.09 -9.89
N ARG A 48 5.99 3.07 -10.92
CA ARG A 48 7.08 4.02 -11.08
C ARG A 48 6.52 5.36 -11.55
N ALA A 49 6.78 6.42 -10.81
CA ALA A 49 6.40 7.79 -11.16
C ALA A 49 7.53 8.51 -11.90
N THR A 50 8.75 8.43 -11.37
CA THR A 50 9.98 8.94 -12.01
C THR A 50 11.12 7.95 -11.77
N GLN A 51 12.33 8.26 -12.21
CA GLN A 51 13.50 7.45 -11.86
C GLN A 51 13.73 7.57 -10.34
N GLN A 52 13.58 6.46 -9.61
CA GLN A 52 13.67 6.33 -8.13
C GLN A 52 12.44 6.75 -7.32
N ASP A 53 11.38 7.26 -7.94
CA ASP A 53 10.12 7.59 -7.26
C ASP A 53 9.03 6.57 -7.57
N TYR A 54 8.40 6.02 -6.54
CA TYR A 54 7.31 5.05 -6.67
C TYR A 54 6.03 5.57 -6.01
N ARG A 55 4.89 5.41 -6.66
CA ARG A 55 3.57 5.66 -6.06
C ARG A 55 2.92 4.35 -5.71
N VAL A 56 2.22 4.34 -4.59
CA VAL A 56 1.46 3.18 -4.12
C VAL A 56 -0.03 3.50 -4.07
N GLU A 57 -0.81 2.54 -4.49
CA GLU A 57 -2.27 2.57 -4.46
C GLU A 57 -2.77 1.23 -3.93
N TYR A 58 -3.91 1.20 -3.25
CA TYR A 58 -4.53 -0.04 -2.80
C TYR A 58 -6.05 0.05 -2.87
N HIS A 59 -6.70 -1.11 -2.86
CA HIS A 59 -8.15 -1.24 -2.77
C HIS A 59 -8.54 -1.91 -1.45
N ASP A 60 -9.45 -1.29 -0.68
CA ASP A 60 -9.96 -1.89 0.55
C ASP A 60 -11.18 -2.77 0.24
N PRO A 61 -11.10 -4.10 0.44
CA PRO A 61 -12.21 -5.00 0.14
C PRO A 61 -13.45 -4.78 1.01
N ASN A 62 -13.33 -4.05 2.14
CA ASN A 62 -14.44 -3.84 3.06
C ASN A 62 -15.31 -2.63 2.71
N SER A 63 -14.71 -1.59 2.11
CA SER A 63 -15.42 -0.36 1.75
C SER A 63 -15.59 -0.16 0.24
N ASP A 64 -14.93 -1.00 -0.57
CA ASP A 64 -14.88 -0.87 -2.04
C ASP A 64 -14.28 0.49 -2.47
N ASP A 65 -13.49 1.11 -1.58
CA ASP A 65 -12.81 2.37 -1.87
C ASP A 65 -11.36 2.10 -2.27
N HIS A 66 -10.88 2.94 -3.18
CA HIS A 66 -9.47 2.98 -3.59
C HIS A 66 -8.76 4.09 -2.83
N PHE A 67 -7.49 3.85 -2.52
CA PHE A 67 -6.63 4.80 -1.83
C PHE A 67 -5.30 4.92 -2.55
N ALA A 68 -4.72 6.12 -2.55
CA ALA A 68 -3.40 6.40 -3.10
C ALA A 68 -2.56 7.20 -2.11
N ALA A 69 -1.26 6.95 -2.09
CA ALA A 69 -0.31 7.85 -1.45
C ALA A 69 0.04 9.00 -2.42
N PRO A 70 -0.15 10.27 -2.04
CA PRO A 70 0.24 11.40 -2.87
C PRO A 70 1.77 11.56 -2.93
N GLU A 71 2.49 11.19 -1.86
CA GLU A 71 3.94 11.15 -1.82
C GLU A 71 4.54 9.95 -2.56
N SER A 72 5.78 10.13 -3.02
CA SER A 72 6.60 9.06 -3.56
C SER A 72 7.27 8.26 -2.43
N LEU A 73 7.38 6.96 -2.65
CA LEU A 73 8.19 6.04 -1.88
C LEU A 73 9.53 5.79 -2.58
N THR A 74 10.56 5.45 -1.81
CA THR A 74 11.79 4.86 -2.35
C THR A 74 11.55 3.40 -2.75
N ILE A 75 12.48 2.82 -3.51
CA ILE A 75 12.43 1.40 -3.88
C ILE A 75 12.42 0.48 -2.64
N GLU A 76 13.20 0.80 -1.60
CA GLU A 76 13.25 0.02 -0.37
C GLU A 76 11.92 0.09 0.40
N GLN A 77 11.28 1.26 0.42
CA GLN A 77 9.96 1.43 1.01
C GLN A 77 8.92 0.62 0.24
N ALA A 78 8.91 0.68 -1.09
CA ALA A 78 8.02 -0.12 -1.93
C ALA A 78 8.20 -1.63 -1.73
N GLN A 79 9.45 -2.11 -1.64
CA GLN A 79 9.75 -3.52 -1.36
C GLN A 79 9.26 -3.97 0.02
N ARG A 80 9.50 -3.16 1.05
CA ARG A 80 9.01 -3.43 2.42
C ARG A 80 7.49 -3.44 2.48
N LEU A 81 6.85 -2.54 1.74
CA LEU A 81 5.40 -2.44 1.65
C LEU A 81 4.80 -3.72 1.04
N PHE A 82 5.31 -4.18 -0.09
CA PHE A 82 4.91 -5.45 -0.70
C PHE A 82 5.15 -6.64 0.23
N ALA A 83 6.31 -6.70 0.90
CA ALA A 83 6.64 -7.79 1.82
C ALA A 83 5.71 -7.84 3.05
N ASP A 84 5.38 -6.69 3.64
CA ASP A 84 4.47 -6.61 4.79
C ASP A 84 3.03 -6.95 4.38
N PHE A 85 2.54 -6.43 3.24
CA PHE A 85 1.24 -6.83 2.69
C PHE A 85 1.18 -8.34 2.42
N HIS A 86 2.25 -8.90 1.85
CA HIS A 86 2.38 -10.34 1.56
C HIS A 86 2.33 -11.20 2.82
N ALA A 87 2.94 -10.75 3.91
CA ALA A 87 2.88 -11.43 5.20
C ALA A 87 1.52 -11.35 5.90
N GLY A 88 0.54 -10.62 5.33
CA GLY A 88 -0.73 -10.34 5.98
C GLY A 88 -0.65 -9.23 7.04
N GLY A 89 0.46 -8.48 7.06
CA GLY A 89 0.66 -7.35 7.95
C GLY A 89 -0.21 -6.14 7.59
N THR A 90 -0.23 -5.17 8.50
CA THR A 90 -0.93 -3.89 8.35
C THR A 90 0.01 -2.70 8.50
N HIS A 91 1.30 -2.94 8.78
CA HIS A 91 2.29 -1.88 8.98
C HIS A 91 2.54 -1.10 7.68
N TRP A 92 2.38 -1.74 6.53
CA TRP A 92 2.43 -1.13 5.21
C TRP A 92 1.49 0.08 5.06
N LYS A 93 0.33 0.08 5.74
CA LYS A 93 -0.61 1.22 5.74
C LYS A 93 -0.06 2.46 6.46
N THR A 94 1.00 2.30 7.25
CA THR A 94 1.68 3.38 7.99
C THR A 94 2.96 3.86 7.31
N MET A 95 3.39 3.19 6.23
CA MET A 95 4.59 3.58 5.47
C MET A 95 4.35 4.79 4.56
N ALA A 96 3.08 5.15 4.34
CA ALA A 96 2.64 6.31 3.57
C ALA A 96 1.31 6.86 4.13
N THR A 97 0.95 8.07 3.72
CA THR A 97 -0.31 8.73 4.02
C THR A 97 -1.29 8.47 2.89
N PHE A 98 -2.14 7.47 3.07
CA PHE A 98 -3.13 7.11 2.06
C PHE A 98 -4.34 8.04 2.09
N GLN A 99 -4.79 8.46 0.90
CA GLN A 99 -5.98 9.28 0.70
C GLN A 99 -6.94 8.56 -0.26
N PRO A 100 -8.27 8.64 -0.04
CA PRO A 100 -9.23 8.10 -0.99
C PRO A 100 -9.00 8.70 -2.38
N THR A 101 -8.95 7.86 -3.41
CA THR A 101 -9.01 8.31 -4.80
C THR A 101 -10.46 8.44 -5.21
N GLU A 102 -10.84 9.61 -5.72
CA GLU A 102 -12.18 9.80 -6.31
C GLU A 102 -12.29 9.04 -7.63
N LEU A 103 -12.44 7.72 -7.55
CA LEU A 103 -12.83 6.87 -8.68
C LEU A 103 -14.36 6.70 -8.76
N LYS A 104 -15.12 7.32 -7.85
CA LYS A 104 -16.58 7.40 -7.96
C LYS A 104 -16.93 8.31 -9.13
N SER A 105 -17.15 7.65 -10.26
CA SER A 105 -17.84 8.10 -11.47
C SER A 105 -18.54 9.44 -11.28
N ARG A 106 -18.13 10.45 -12.06
CA ARG A 106 -18.90 11.68 -12.27
C ARG A 106 -20.28 11.30 -12.82
N SER A 107 -21.23 11.07 -11.93
CA SER A 107 -22.64 11.04 -12.25
C SER A 107 -23.40 11.62 -11.07
N GLY A 108 -23.95 12.82 -11.27
CA GLY A 108 -24.88 13.45 -10.34
C GLY A 108 -24.29 14.59 -9.53
N CYS A 109 -24.85 15.78 -9.71
CA CYS A 109 -24.53 17.02 -9.04
C CYS A 109 -24.61 16.95 -7.50
N ALA A 110 -23.84 17.85 -6.87
CA ALA A 110 -24.01 18.44 -5.53
C ALA A 110 -23.50 17.65 -4.32
N GLY A 111 -22.64 18.30 -3.53
CA GLY A 111 -22.44 17.96 -2.12
C GLY A 111 -21.01 18.15 -1.63
N ARG A 112 -20.72 19.33 -1.06
CA ARG A 112 -19.57 19.58 -0.19
C ARG A 112 -19.52 18.53 0.94
N SER A 113 -18.31 18.20 1.41
CA SER A 113 -17.89 17.85 2.80
C SER A 113 -16.94 16.64 2.79
N ALA A 114 -15.98 16.44 3.70
CA ALA A 114 -15.27 17.21 4.70
C ALA A 114 -14.10 16.30 5.13
N ALA A 115 -12.91 16.85 5.40
CA ALA A 115 -11.74 16.08 5.80
C ALA A 115 -11.96 15.39 7.17
N ALA A 116 -11.73 14.08 7.25
CA ALA A 116 -11.75 13.34 8.52
C ALA A 116 -10.37 13.35 9.18
N ILE A 117 -10.31 13.93 10.37
CA ILE A 117 -9.18 13.91 11.30
C ILE A 117 -9.11 12.52 11.94
N ALA A 118 -7.97 11.83 11.83
CA ALA A 118 -7.70 10.64 12.64
C ALA A 118 -7.13 11.06 14.00
N VAL A 119 -7.92 10.88 15.06
CA VAL A 119 -7.50 11.03 16.45
C VAL A 119 -6.77 9.76 16.88
N VAL A 120 -5.48 9.86 17.20
CA VAL A 120 -4.72 8.79 17.87
C VAL A 120 -4.98 8.89 19.36
N LEU A 121 -5.84 8.01 19.90
CA LEU A 121 -5.94 7.81 21.35
C LEU A 121 -4.78 6.91 21.80
N GLY A 122 -3.70 7.55 22.25
CA GLY A 122 -2.64 6.90 23.01
C GLY A 122 -3.11 6.60 24.45
N LEU A 123 -3.47 5.35 24.73
CA LEU A 123 -3.56 4.84 26.10
C LEU A 123 -2.21 4.23 26.48
N GLY A 124 -1.33 5.06 27.03
CA GLY A 124 -0.16 4.63 27.78
C GLY A 124 -0.31 5.10 29.22
N ILE A 125 -0.15 4.19 30.20
CA ILE A 125 0.06 4.35 31.66
C ILE A 125 -0.27 2.94 32.25
N TRP A 126 0.50 2.25 33.09
CA TRP A 126 1.67 2.60 33.90
C TRP A 126 2.49 1.36 34.28
N VAL A 127 3.74 1.64 34.63
CA VAL A 127 4.80 0.77 35.14
C VAL A 127 4.47 0.20 36.52
N ALA A 128 4.79 -1.07 36.76
CA ALA A 128 4.87 -1.62 38.12
C ALA A 128 6.08 -2.56 38.26
N THR A 129 7.22 -2.02 38.71
CA THR A 129 8.33 -2.84 39.23
C THR A 129 8.92 -2.24 40.51
N ARG A 130 8.44 -2.80 41.63
CA ARG A 130 9.13 -3.23 42.87
C ARG A 130 10.37 -2.51 43.45
N GLN A 131 10.19 -2.22 44.75
CA GLN A 131 11.10 -2.39 45.92
C GLN A 131 12.24 -1.39 46.18
N LEU A 132 12.22 -0.81 47.40
CA LEU A 132 13.19 -1.07 48.49
C LEU A 132 12.84 -0.16 49.69
N PHE A 133 12.51 -0.75 50.84
CA PHE A 133 12.90 -0.33 52.20
C PHE A 133 12.68 -1.52 53.14
#